data_AF-A0A0P1FSH4-F1
#
_entry.id   AF-A0A0P1FSH4-F1
#
_cell.length_a   1.000
_cell.length_b   1.000
_cell.length_c   1.000
_cell.angle_alpha   90.00
_cell.angle_beta   90.00
_cell.angle_gamma   90.00
#
_symmetry.space_group_name_H-M   'P 1'
#
loop_
_entity.id
_entity.type
_entity.pdbx_description
1 polymer ?
#
loop_
_entity_poly.entity_id
_entity_poly.type
_entity_poly.pdbx_seq_one_letter_code
_entity_poly.pdbx_strand_id
1 'polypeptide(L)'
;MNRFLSHLFLAATLTCASPLVAAGPEPVQQHNSNAVWFENWTGLSNATMTISTPNGKVDTIYTDSGTPVFQLSGRDAVDGVYRYELKAATEETVEIVNPVDNGRGEKAENSMLKPFYTSGYFTVARGVIITPDEIKEDDG
;
A
#
# COMPACT_ATOMS: atom_id res chain seq x y z
N MET A 1 -27.68 -54.80 44.97
CA MET A 1 -28.65 -53.80 45.43
C MET A 1 -28.31 -52.46 44.76
N ASN A 2 -29.09 -52.11 43.74
CA ASN A 2 -29.45 -50.77 43.23
C ASN A 2 -28.50 -49.55 43.24
N ARG A 3 -28.34 -49.01 42.00
CA ARG A 3 -28.42 -47.59 41.53
C ARG A 3 -27.22 -46.68 41.90
N PHE A 4 -26.66 -45.84 41.03
CA PHE A 4 -27.30 -44.88 40.13
C PHE A 4 -26.41 -44.54 38.91
N LEU A 5 -27.06 -44.43 37.76
CA LEU A 5 -26.62 -43.77 36.53
C LEU A 5 -26.33 -42.29 36.79
N SER A 6 -25.25 -41.75 36.23
CA SER A 6 -25.11 -40.31 35.98
C SER A 6 -24.35 -40.13 34.66
N HIS A 7 -25.12 -39.99 33.59
CA HIS A 7 -24.61 -39.63 32.27
C HIS A 7 -24.29 -38.15 32.25
N LEU A 8 -22.99 -37.81 32.30
CA LEU A 8 -22.51 -36.47 32.01
C LEU A 8 -22.46 -36.31 30.48
N PHE A 9 -23.46 -35.64 29.92
CA PHE A 9 -23.49 -35.24 28.52
C PHE A 9 -22.38 -34.23 28.25
N LEU A 10 -21.35 -34.63 27.50
CA LEU A 10 -20.30 -33.75 26.99
C LEU A 10 -20.79 -33.14 25.66
N ALA A 11 -21.34 -31.93 25.71
CA ALA A 11 -21.70 -31.17 24.52
C ALA A 11 -20.43 -30.48 23.98
N ALA A 12 -19.86 -31.03 22.91
CA ALA A 12 -18.78 -30.38 22.16
C ALA A 12 -19.37 -29.31 21.23
N THR A 13 -19.33 -28.05 21.66
CA THR A 13 -19.72 -26.89 20.84
C THR A 13 -18.62 -26.63 19.82
N LEU A 14 -18.84 -27.05 18.58
CA LEU A 14 -17.95 -26.77 17.45
C LEU A 14 -18.17 -25.32 16.99
N THR A 15 -17.40 -24.38 17.52
CA THR A 15 -17.37 -22.99 17.04
C THR A 15 -16.70 -22.95 15.67
N CYS A 16 -17.50 -22.72 14.62
CA CYS A 16 -16.99 -22.44 13.29
C CYS A 16 -16.30 -21.07 13.29
N ALA A 17 -14.97 -21.06 13.31
CA ALA A 17 -14.19 -19.87 13.01
C ALA A 17 -14.38 -19.54 11.52
N SER A 18 -15.15 -18.49 11.23
CA SER A 18 -15.24 -17.96 9.87
C SER A 18 -13.91 -17.28 9.54
N PRO A 19 -13.26 -17.57 8.40
CA PRO A 19 -12.06 -16.84 8.02
C PRO A 19 -12.45 -15.39 7.75
N LEU A 20 -11.87 -14.46 8.51
CA LEU A 20 -11.84 -13.05 8.15
C LEU A 20 -11.08 -12.95 6.82
N VAL A 21 -11.79 -12.63 5.74
CA VAL A 21 -11.17 -12.24 4.48
C VAL A 21 -10.42 -10.94 4.78
N ALA A 22 -9.09 -11.00 4.81
CA ALA A 22 -8.26 -9.82 4.96
C ALA A 22 -8.55 -8.89 3.77
N ALA A 23 -8.97 -7.65 4.05
CA ALA A 23 -9.08 -6.63 3.02
C ALA A 23 -7.71 -6.44 2.35
N GLY A 24 -7.71 -6.19 1.04
CA GLY A 24 -6.47 -5.91 0.30
C GLY A 24 -5.74 -4.69 0.86
N PRO A 25 -4.47 -4.47 0.45
CA PRO A 25 -3.72 -3.31 0.92
C PRO A 25 -4.37 -2.00 0.44
N GLU A 26 -4.72 -1.14 1.40
CA GLU A 26 -5.28 0.19 1.17
C GLU A 26 -4.40 1.27 1.82
N PRO A 27 -3.18 1.50 1.29
CA PRO A 27 -2.29 2.52 1.84
C PRO A 27 -2.89 3.91 1.65
N VAL A 28 -2.92 4.69 2.74
CA VAL A 28 -3.46 6.05 2.75
C VAL A 28 -2.31 7.04 2.78
N GLN A 29 -2.28 7.96 1.81
CA GLN A 29 -1.28 9.02 1.77
C GLN A 29 -1.42 9.92 3.01
N GLN A 30 -0.30 10.16 3.68
CA GLN A 30 -0.18 11.11 4.77
C GLN A 30 0.99 12.05 4.51
N HIS A 31 0.96 13.21 5.16
CA HIS A 31 2.06 14.14 5.11
C HIS A 31 2.15 15.01 6.38
N ASN A 32 3.33 15.56 6.60
CA ASN A 32 3.54 16.70 7.48
C ASN A 32 4.11 17.84 6.62
N SER A 33 4.72 18.88 7.21
CA SER A 33 5.27 20.01 6.45
C SER A 33 6.48 19.69 5.58
N ASN A 34 7.15 18.56 5.79
CA ASN A 34 8.40 18.24 5.12
C ASN A 34 8.47 16.83 4.50
N ALA A 35 7.53 15.94 4.78
CA ALA A 35 7.56 14.55 4.31
C ALA A 35 6.17 14.03 3.91
N VAL A 36 6.17 13.09 2.98
CA VAL A 36 5.01 12.29 2.54
C VAL A 36 5.31 10.82 2.79
N TRP A 37 4.35 10.11 3.38
CA TRP A 37 4.41 8.67 3.62
C TRP A 37 3.02 8.04 3.44
N PHE A 38 2.92 6.74 3.68
CA PHE A 38 1.66 6.00 3.59
C PHE A 38 1.38 5.26 4.90
N GLU A 39 0.19 5.47 5.45
CA GLU A 39 -0.36 4.65 6.54
C GLU A 39 -1.03 3.39 5.98
N ASN A 40 -1.38 2.44 6.84
CA ASN A 40 -1.93 1.13 6.47
C ASN A 40 -1.03 0.33 5.50
N TRP A 41 0.29 0.46 5.67
CA TRP A 41 1.29 -0.27 4.90
C TRP A 41 1.44 -1.71 5.40
N THR A 42 0.46 -2.56 5.10
CA THR A 42 0.47 -3.99 5.47
C THR A 42 0.33 -4.87 4.25
N GLY A 43 1.08 -5.97 4.20
CA GLY A 43 1.07 -6.90 3.07
C GLY A 43 1.69 -6.35 1.79
N LEU A 44 2.57 -5.35 1.90
CA LEU A 44 3.28 -4.71 0.79
C LEU A 44 4.81 -4.77 0.99
N SER A 45 5.52 -5.10 -0.08
CA SER A 45 6.99 -5.18 -0.12
C SER A 45 7.53 -4.66 -1.45
N ASN A 46 8.87 -4.50 -1.55
CA ASN A 46 9.56 -4.07 -2.78
C ASN A 46 8.94 -2.79 -3.36
N ALA A 47 8.76 -1.78 -2.50
CA ALA A 47 8.11 -0.54 -2.85
C ALA A 47 9.03 0.34 -3.69
N THR A 48 8.46 0.96 -4.72
CA THR A 48 9.08 2.03 -5.48
C THR A 48 8.13 3.22 -5.53
N MET A 49 8.54 4.34 -4.94
CA MET A 49 7.83 5.61 -4.97
C MET A 49 8.58 6.57 -5.89
N THR A 50 7.92 7.06 -6.92
CA THR A 50 8.48 8.03 -7.87
C THR A 50 7.77 9.36 -7.70
N ILE A 51 8.53 10.45 -7.55
CA ILE A 51 8.03 11.81 -7.34
C ILE A 51 8.43 12.67 -8.52
N SER A 52 7.45 13.24 -9.19
CA SER A 52 7.64 14.24 -10.25
C SER A 52 7.36 15.63 -9.70
N THR A 53 8.37 16.49 -9.74
CA THR A 53 8.29 17.88 -9.27
C THR A 53 7.72 18.81 -10.35
N PRO A 54 7.27 20.03 -9.99
CA PRO A 54 6.75 21.01 -10.94
C PRO A 54 7.76 21.44 -12.02
N ASN A 55 9.06 21.42 -11.71
CA ASN A 55 10.13 21.76 -12.64
C ASN A 55 10.61 20.57 -13.50
N GLY A 56 9.94 19.41 -13.41
CA GLY A 56 10.24 18.22 -14.22
C GLY A 56 11.36 17.32 -13.67
N LYS A 57 11.89 17.61 -12.47
CA LYS A 57 12.78 16.69 -11.77
C LYS A 57 12.00 15.46 -11.31
N VAL A 58 12.64 14.30 -11.38
CA VAL A 58 12.07 13.03 -10.93
C VAL A 58 12.96 12.44 -9.85
N ASP A 59 12.39 12.15 -8.68
CA ASP A 59 13.05 11.47 -7.57
C ASP A 59 12.45 10.07 -7.38
N THR A 60 13.30 9.05 -7.23
CA THR A 60 12.86 7.66 -7.05
C THR A 60 13.36 7.13 -5.70
N ILE A 61 12.43 6.63 -4.88
CA ILE A 61 12.70 6.01 -3.58
C ILE A 61 12.35 4.54 -3.67
N TYR A 62 13.33 3.69 -3.34
CA TYR A 62 13.14 2.26 -3.24
C TYR A 62 13.19 1.81 -1.78
N THR A 63 12.33 0.87 -1.41
CA THR A 63 12.30 0.28 -0.08
C THR A 63 11.96 -1.21 -0.22
N ASP A 64 12.84 -2.08 0.26
CA ASP A 64 12.63 -3.53 0.20
C ASP A 64 11.46 -3.96 1.11
N SER A 65 11.38 -3.35 2.30
CA SER A 65 10.42 -3.62 3.35
C SER A 65 10.09 -2.36 4.15
N GLY A 66 8.84 -2.21 4.54
CA GLY A 66 8.33 -1.02 5.23
C GLY A 66 7.87 0.09 4.28
N THR A 67 7.44 1.20 4.88
CA THR A 67 6.79 2.30 4.18
C THR A 67 7.80 3.18 3.45
N PRO A 68 7.60 3.46 2.14
CA PRO A 68 8.42 4.46 1.44
C PRO A 68 8.09 5.86 1.95
N VAL A 69 9.12 6.67 2.20
CA VAL A 69 9.00 8.05 2.68
C VAL A 69 9.73 8.98 1.73
N PHE A 70 9.05 10.03 1.27
CA PHE A 70 9.68 11.14 0.56
C PHE A 70 9.89 12.31 1.51
N GLN A 71 11.11 12.85 1.52
CA GLN A 71 11.47 14.03 2.28
C GLN A 71 11.70 15.21 1.33
N LEU A 72 10.96 16.29 1.54
CA LEU A 72 11.13 17.55 0.83
C LEU A 72 12.49 18.17 1.17
N SER A 73 13.29 18.44 0.14
CA SER A 73 14.58 19.11 0.28
C SER A 73 14.34 20.61 0.45
N GLY A 74 14.10 21.08 1.68
CA GLY A 74 13.58 22.43 1.96
C GLY A 74 14.33 23.61 1.31
N ARG A 75 15.63 23.50 1.01
CA ARG A 75 16.38 24.56 0.30
C ARG A 75 16.17 24.58 -1.21
N ASP A 76 15.88 23.42 -1.80
CA ASP A 76 15.74 23.20 -3.25
C ASP A 76 14.30 22.85 -3.64
N ALA A 77 13.36 22.96 -2.68
CA ALA A 77 11.95 22.71 -2.88
C ALA A 77 11.37 23.78 -3.81
N VAL A 78 10.73 23.34 -4.88
CA VAL A 78 10.06 24.21 -5.84
C VAL A 78 8.60 24.25 -5.46
N ASP A 79 8.03 25.44 -5.33
CA ASP A 79 6.60 25.56 -5.06
C ASP A 79 5.77 25.04 -6.24
N GLY A 80 4.66 24.36 -5.93
CA GLY A 80 3.72 23.82 -6.91
C GLY A 80 3.22 22.43 -6.57
N VAL A 81 2.60 21.78 -7.56
CA VAL A 81 2.00 20.45 -7.41
C VAL A 81 3.00 19.36 -7.76
N TYR A 82 3.30 18.53 -6.77
CA TYR A 82 4.11 17.32 -6.92
C TYR A 82 3.19 16.16 -7.22
N ARG A 83 3.58 15.28 -8.14
CA ARG A 83 2.85 14.04 -8.44
C ARG A 83 3.66 12.85 -7.96
N TYR A 84 2.99 11.84 -7.43
CA TYR A 84 3.64 10.59 -7.08
C TYR A 84 3.00 9.39 -7.79
N GLU A 85 3.85 8.41 -8.08
CA GLU A 85 3.47 7.05 -8.41
C GLU A 85 4.07 6.10 -7.38
N LEU A 86 3.29 5.14 -6.92
CA LEU A 86 3.69 4.16 -5.93
C LEU A 86 3.40 2.76 -6.48
N LYS A 87 4.44 1.93 -6.53
CA LYS A 87 4.40 0.53 -6.96
C LYS A 87 4.90 -0.34 -5.82
N ALA A 88 4.27 -1.49 -5.58
CA ALA A 88 4.73 -2.47 -4.59
C ALA A 88 4.29 -3.89 -5.00
N ALA A 89 4.86 -4.90 -4.37
CA ALA A 89 4.39 -6.28 -4.46
C ALA A 89 3.48 -6.61 -3.27
N THR A 90 2.31 -7.18 -3.55
CA THR A 90 1.42 -7.72 -2.50
C THR A 90 1.84 -9.14 -2.09
N GLU A 91 1.18 -9.70 -1.06
CA GLU A 91 1.36 -11.11 -0.67
C GLU A 91 0.56 -12.10 -1.55
N GLU A 92 -0.39 -11.61 -2.35
CA GLU A 92 -1.22 -12.45 -3.21
C GLU A 92 -0.39 -12.93 -4.42
N THR A 93 -0.43 -14.23 -4.71
CA THR A 93 0.21 -14.80 -5.90
C THR A 93 -0.81 -14.97 -7.03
N VAL A 94 -0.44 -14.55 -8.24
CA VAL A 94 -1.26 -14.65 -9.45
C VAL A 94 -0.50 -15.41 -10.55
N GLU A 95 -1.24 -16.16 -11.37
CA GLU A 95 -0.69 -16.87 -12.53
C GLU A 95 -0.31 -15.89 -13.64
N ILE A 96 0.80 -16.17 -14.33
CA ILE A 96 1.26 -15.39 -15.47
C ILE A 96 0.48 -15.82 -16.72
N VAL A 97 -0.51 -15.02 -17.11
CA VAL A 97 -1.41 -15.31 -18.24
C VAL A 97 -0.66 -15.35 -19.60
N ASN A 98 0.37 -14.50 -19.76
CA ASN A 98 1.15 -14.42 -20.99
C ASN A 98 2.64 -14.71 -20.68
N PRO A 99 3.02 -15.98 -20.58
CA PRO A 99 4.41 -16.35 -20.31
C PRO A 99 5.29 -15.92 -21.49
N VAL A 100 6.39 -15.25 -21.17
CA VAL A 100 7.44 -14.89 -22.15
C VAL A 100 8.55 -15.91 -22.05
N ASP A 101 8.87 -16.57 -23.17
CA ASP A 101 10.05 -17.43 -23.23
C ASP A 101 11.32 -16.57 -23.25
N ASN A 102 12.00 -16.51 -22.10
CA ASN A 102 13.28 -15.84 -21.91
C ASN A 102 14.45 -16.84 -21.85
N GLY A 103 14.29 -18.05 -22.39
CA GLY A 103 15.32 -19.08 -22.41
C GLY A 103 15.57 -19.75 -21.05
N ARG A 104 14.67 -19.54 -20.08
CA ARG A 104 14.80 -20.09 -18.71
C ARG A 104 14.30 -21.54 -18.60
N GLY A 105 13.69 -22.07 -19.66
CA GLY A 105 13.25 -23.47 -19.76
C GLY A 105 12.36 -23.88 -18.59
N GLU A 106 12.61 -25.06 -18.03
CA GLU A 106 11.86 -25.61 -16.87
C GLU A 106 11.99 -24.77 -15.57
N LYS A 107 12.92 -23.81 -15.52
CA LYS A 107 13.07 -22.88 -14.37
C LYS A 107 12.21 -21.61 -14.53
N ALA A 108 11.34 -21.55 -15.53
CA ALA A 108 10.37 -20.47 -15.67
C ALA A 108 9.30 -20.58 -14.57
N GLU A 109 9.18 -19.53 -13.76
CA GLU A 109 8.07 -19.40 -12.82
C GLU A 109 6.79 -19.10 -13.61
N ASN A 110 5.70 -19.79 -13.29
CA ASN A 110 4.38 -19.57 -13.91
C ASN A 110 3.49 -18.62 -13.10
N SER A 111 4.03 -18.06 -12.02
CA SER A 111 3.30 -17.19 -11.11
C SER A 111 4.17 -16.03 -10.61
N MET A 112 3.52 -14.94 -10.24
CA MET A 112 4.17 -13.76 -9.65
C MET A 112 3.32 -13.20 -8.51
N LEU A 113 3.94 -12.41 -7.63
CA LEU A 113 3.18 -11.60 -6.68
C LEU A 113 2.37 -10.55 -7.44
N LYS A 114 1.11 -10.37 -7.04
CA LYS A 114 0.22 -9.38 -7.64
C LYS A 114 0.78 -7.99 -7.36
N PRO A 115 0.98 -7.16 -8.39
CA PRO A 115 1.47 -5.81 -8.22
C PRO A 115 0.38 -4.92 -7.62
N PHE A 116 0.79 -4.07 -6.69
CA PHE A 116 0.02 -2.94 -6.19
C PHE A 116 0.47 -1.67 -6.90
N TYR A 117 -0.49 -0.82 -7.26
CA TYR A 117 -0.23 0.49 -7.86
C TYR A 117 -1.20 1.54 -7.33
N THR A 118 -0.68 2.71 -6.98
CA THR A 118 -1.47 3.91 -6.72
C THR A 118 -0.71 5.15 -7.13
N SER A 119 -1.42 6.25 -7.34
CA SER A 119 -0.85 7.54 -7.70
C SER A 119 -1.63 8.66 -7.04
N GLY A 120 -1.00 9.82 -6.88
CA GLY A 120 -1.66 11.00 -6.32
C GLY A 120 -0.79 12.22 -6.42
N TYR A 121 -1.09 13.23 -5.60
CA TYR A 121 -0.36 14.49 -5.60
C TYR A 121 -0.29 15.09 -4.20
N PHE A 122 0.59 16.07 -4.04
CA PHE A 122 0.63 16.96 -2.87
C PHE A 122 1.11 18.33 -3.32
N THR A 123 0.77 19.36 -2.54
CA THR A 123 1.11 20.75 -2.88
C THR A 123 2.22 21.24 -1.98
N VAL A 124 3.21 21.90 -2.57
CA VAL A 124 4.27 22.60 -1.86
C VAL A 124 4.10 24.09 -2.08
N ALA A 125 4.13 24.86 -0.99
CA ALA A 125 4.10 26.31 -1.03
C ALA A 125 5.01 26.88 0.05
N ARG A 126 5.82 27.88 -0.30
CA ARG A 126 6.81 28.50 0.58
C ARG A 126 7.77 27.46 1.19
N GLY A 127 8.15 26.46 0.40
CA GLY A 127 9.10 25.41 0.82
C GLY A 127 8.56 24.41 1.84
N VAL A 128 7.24 24.34 2.06
CA VAL A 128 6.59 23.34 2.92
C VAL A 128 5.42 22.67 2.21
N ILE A 129 5.09 21.44 2.61
CA ILE A 129 3.93 20.71 2.11
C ILE A 129 2.68 21.25 2.81
N ILE A 130 1.63 21.53 2.03
CA ILE A 130 0.36 22.09 2.51
C ILE A 130 -0.82 21.26 2.02
N THR A 131 -1.92 21.32 2.78
CA THR A 131 -3.25 20.89 2.33
C THR A 131 -3.95 22.13 1.77
N PRO A 132 -4.33 22.17 0.48
CA PRO A 132 -5.05 23.31 -0.08
C PRO A 132 -6.42 23.49 0.58
N ASP A 133 -6.84 24.73 0.79
CA ASP A 133 -8.19 25.04 1.25
C ASP A 133 -9.22 24.63 0.17
N GLU A 134 -10.32 23.99 0.57
CA GLU A 134 -11.47 23.78 -0.32
C GLU A 134 -12.13 25.14 -0.59
N ILE A 135 -11.89 25.71 -1.77
CA ILE A 135 -12.69 26.84 -2.24
C ILE A 135 -14.06 26.28 -2.63
N LYS A 136 -15.04 26.44 -1.75
CA LYS A 136 -16.45 26.26 -2.10
C LYS A 136 -16.87 27.48 -2.90
N GLU A 137 -17.29 27.28 -4.15
CA GLU A 137 -18.01 28.29 -4.90
C GLU A 137 -19.34 28.53 -4.18
N ASP A 138 -19.47 29.66 -3.49
CA ASP A 138 -20.77 30.12 -2.99
C ASP A 138 -21.57 30.61 -4.21
N ASP A 139 -22.64 29.89 -4.53
CA ASP A 139 -23.64 30.31 -5.52
C ASP A 139 -24.21 31.67 -5.09
N GLY A 140 -23.86 32.73 -5.83
CA GLY A 140 -24.28 34.11 -5.59
C GLY A 140 -25.76 34.40 -5.88
#